data_AF-A0A955RW17-F1
#
_entry.id   AF-A0A955RW17-F1
#
_cell.length_a   1.000
_cell.length_b   1.000
_cell.length_c   1.000
_cell.angle_alpha   90.00
_cell.angle_beta   90.00
_cell.angle_gamma   90.00
#
_symmetry.space_group_name_H-M   'P 1'
#
loop_
_entity.id
_entity.type
_entity.pdbx_description
1 polymer ?
#
loop_
_entity_poly.entity_id
_entity_poly.type
_entity_poly.pdbx_seq_one_letter_code
_entity_poly.pdbx_strand_id
1 'polypeptide(L)'
;MRHLFSPFTICAVTAYILLACGLCVRKNRNLHAILMTSGVVLDFLIVISLQIAKHVMNTVSHQHLSSILVGHVLTSSIAIVLYIPSLLLGYQIFRHPDTSVEFKPGYLKMIYTAFAFRTVGLILMFAMFYI
;
A
#
# COMPACT_ATOMS: atom_id res chain seq x y z
N MET A 1 1.53 -14.66 -19.74
CA MET A 1 1.83 -13.24 -20.08
C MET A 1 0.61 -12.30 -20.05
N ARG A 2 -0.61 -12.71 -20.44
CA ARG A 2 -1.79 -11.80 -20.44
C ARG A 2 -2.20 -11.22 -19.07
N HIS A 3 -1.85 -11.87 -17.95
CA HIS A 3 -2.21 -11.37 -16.61
C HIS A 3 -1.26 -10.30 -16.04
N LEU A 4 -0.06 -10.14 -16.60
CA LEU A 4 0.93 -9.18 -16.09
C LEU A 4 0.50 -7.71 -16.34
N PHE A 5 -0.32 -7.50 -17.37
CA PHE A 5 -0.85 -6.20 -17.78
C PHE A 5 -2.31 -6.02 -17.35
N SER A 6 -2.74 -6.71 -16.29
CA SER A 6 -4.06 -6.41 -15.74
C SER A 6 -4.10 -4.96 -15.27
N PRO A 7 -5.24 -4.26 -15.41
CA PRO A 7 -5.37 -2.88 -14.94
C PRO A 7 -5.01 -2.77 -13.45
N PHE A 8 -5.36 -3.76 -12.64
CA PHE A 8 -5.00 -3.81 -11.22
C PHE A 8 -3.49 -3.90 -10.98
N THR A 9 -2.76 -4.70 -11.77
CA THR A 9 -1.30 -4.80 -11.67
C THR A 9 -0.63 -3.48 -12.00
N ILE A 10 -1.09 -2.79 -13.05
CA ILE A 10 -0.58 -1.48 -13.43
C ILE A 10 -0.84 -0.48 -12.30
N CYS A 11 -2.07 -0.40 -11.80
CA CYS A 11 -2.42 0.49 -10.69
C CYS A 11 -1.60 0.17 -9.43
N ALA A 12 -1.33 -1.11 -9.12
CA ALA A 12 -0.56 -1.52 -7.96
C ALA A 12 0.91 -1.07 -8.07
N VAL A 13 1.52 -1.20 -9.25
CA VAL A 13 2.87 -0.70 -9.54
C VAL A 13 2.89 0.82 -9.50
N THR A 14 1.90 1.50 -10.07
CA THR A 14 1.79 2.97 -9.98
C THR A 14 1.69 3.45 -8.53
N ALA A 15 0.85 2.81 -7.71
CA ALA A 15 0.73 3.13 -6.29
C ALA A 15 2.08 2.94 -5.58
N TYR A 16 2.78 1.85 -5.86
CA TYR A 16 4.11 1.59 -5.30
C TYR A 16 5.12 2.68 -5.69
N ILE A 17 5.16 3.07 -6.96
CA ILE A 17 6.04 4.13 -7.45
C ILE A 17 5.73 5.47 -6.76
N LEU A 18 4.44 5.83 -6.62
CA LEU A 18 4.03 7.05 -5.91
C LEU A 18 4.53 7.05 -4.46
N LEU A 19 4.39 5.93 -3.75
CA LEU A 19 4.87 5.78 -2.37
C LEU A 19 6.40 5.88 -2.29
N ALA A 20 7.12 5.20 -3.19
CA ALA A 20 8.58 5.24 -3.25
C ALA A 20 9.10 6.65 -3.55
N CYS A 21 8.54 7.31 -4.56
CA CYS A 21 8.88 8.70 -4.89
C CYS A 21 8.53 9.64 -3.73
N GLY A 22 7.37 9.46 -3.09
CA GLY A 22 6.96 10.21 -1.90
C GLY A 22 7.99 10.12 -0.77
N LEU A 23 8.54 8.93 -0.52
CA LEU A 23 9.61 8.72 0.45
C LEU A 23 10.92 9.45 0.07
N CYS A 24 11.30 9.42 -1.21
CA CYS A 24 12.51 10.10 -1.70
C CYS A 24 12.43 11.62 -1.54
N VAL A 25 11.25 12.22 -1.76
CA VAL A 25 11.06 13.68 -1.71
C VAL A 25 10.58 14.21 -0.36
N ARG A 26 10.80 13.45 0.73
CA ARG A 26 10.39 13.82 2.11
C ARG A 26 10.80 15.23 2.57
N LYS A 27 11.86 15.81 1.98
CA LYS A 27 12.32 17.17 2.28
C LYS A 27 11.32 18.23 1.78
N ASN A 28 10.63 17.96 0.66
CA ASN A 28 9.57 18.80 0.14
C ASN A 28 8.23 18.33 0.72
N ARG A 29 7.78 18.94 1.81
CA ARG A 29 6.59 18.52 2.58
C ARG A 29 5.33 18.45 1.72
N ASN A 30 5.12 19.41 0.83
CA ASN A 30 3.94 19.46 -0.04
C ASN A 30 3.96 18.31 -1.03
N LEU A 31 5.08 18.12 -1.74
CA LEU A 31 5.20 17.04 -2.73
C LEU A 31 5.15 15.66 -2.05
N HIS A 32 5.80 15.51 -0.90
CA HIS A 32 5.72 14.29 -0.09
C HIS A 32 4.27 13.96 0.29
N ALA A 33 3.52 14.92 0.83
CA ALA A 33 2.13 14.71 1.21
C ALA A 33 1.28 14.32 0.00
N ILE A 34 1.40 15.04 -1.12
CA ILE A 34 0.64 14.74 -2.35
C ILE A 34 0.94 13.32 -2.85
N LEU A 35 2.22 12.95 -2.98
CA LEU A 35 2.62 11.64 -3.49
C LEU A 35 2.22 10.51 -2.55
N MET A 36 2.48 10.66 -1.24
CA MET A 36 2.12 9.64 -0.25
C MET A 36 0.61 9.45 -0.17
N THR A 37 -0.17 10.52 -0.06
CA THR A 37 -1.63 10.42 0.00
C THR A 37 -2.20 9.82 -1.29
N SER A 38 -1.71 10.25 -2.47
CA SER A 38 -2.16 9.69 -3.76
C SER A 38 -1.85 8.20 -3.86
N GLY A 39 -0.62 7.79 -3.47
CA GLY A 39 -0.21 6.39 -3.47
C GLY A 39 -1.03 5.52 -2.52
N VAL A 40 -1.27 5.99 -1.28
CA VAL A 40 -2.09 5.26 -0.30
C VAL A 40 -3.55 5.16 -0.73
N VAL A 41 -4.15 6.25 -1.23
CA VAL A 41 -5.54 6.24 -1.70
C VAL A 41 -5.70 5.28 -2.88
N LEU A 42 -4.80 5.34 -3.86
CA LEU A 42 -4.81 4.42 -4.99
C LEU A 42 -4.68 2.97 -4.51
N ASP A 43 -3.77 2.70 -3.58
CA ASP A 43 -3.57 1.35 -3.04
C ASP A 43 -4.82 0.82 -2.31
N PHE A 44 -5.42 1.66 -1.47
CA PHE A 44 -6.64 1.34 -0.74
C PHE A 44 -7.81 1.00 -1.69
N LEU A 45 -7.98 1.80 -2.75
CA LEU A 45 -9.01 1.56 -3.77
C LEU A 45 -8.81 0.23 -4.50
N ILE A 46 -7.57 -0.13 -4.84
CA ILE A 46 -7.24 -1.42 -5.46
C ILE A 46 -7.62 -2.56 -4.53
N VAL A 47 -7.22 -2.49 -3.26
CA VAL A 47 -7.48 -3.58 -2.31
C VAL A 47 -8.97 -3.74 -2.04
N ILE A 48 -9.73 -2.65 -1.88
CA ILE A 48 -11.19 -2.72 -1.76
C ILE A 48 -11.81 -3.37 -3.00
N SER A 49 -11.41 -2.93 -4.19
CA SER A 49 -11.95 -3.45 -5.44
C SER A 49 -11.71 -4.96 -5.57
N LEU A 50 -10.50 -5.42 -5.22
CA LEU A 50 -10.16 -6.84 -5.23
C LEU A 50 -10.88 -7.63 -4.14
N GLN A 51 -11.10 -7.07 -2.95
CA GLN A 51 -11.86 -7.73 -1.89
C GLN A 51 -13.34 -7.89 -2.27
N ILE A 52 -13.96 -6.87 -2.86
CA ILE A 52 -15.33 -6.95 -3.36
C ILE A 52 -15.43 -8.04 -4.43
N ALA A 53 -14.52 -8.03 -5.42
CA ALA A 53 -14.49 -9.05 -6.47
C ALA A 53 -14.30 -10.47 -5.89
N LYS A 54 -13.38 -10.62 -4.93
CA LYS A 54 -13.12 -11.90 -4.26
C LYS A 54 -14.32 -12.39 -3.46
N HIS A 55 -15.03 -11.51 -2.77
CA HIS A 55 -16.24 -11.88 -2.03
C HIS A 55 -17.31 -12.43 -2.98
N VAL A 56 -17.52 -11.79 -4.13
CA VAL A 56 -18.44 -12.25 -5.18
C VAL A 56 -18.01 -13.59 -5.79
N MET A 57 -16.70 -13.82 -5.97
CA MET A 57 -16.21 -15.09 -6.49
C MET A 57 -16.34 -16.24 -5.48
N ASN A 58 -16.06 -15.98 -4.20
CA ASN A 58 -16.10 -16.98 -3.13
C ASN A 58 -17.52 -17.46 -2.80
N THR A 59 -18.54 -16.63 -3.01
CA THR A 59 -19.94 -17.06 -2.87
C THR A 59 -20.38 -17.99 -4.00
N VAL A 60 -19.64 -18.05 -5.10
CA VAL A 60 -19.96 -18.85 -6.30
C VAL A 60 -19.04 -20.07 -6.42
N SER A 61 -17.85 -20.07 -5.81
CA SER A 61 -16.86 -21.14 -5.97
C SER A 61 -16.12 -21.48 -4.67
N HIS A 62 -16.18 -22.74 -4.24
CA HIS A 62 -15.41 -23.28 -3.11
C HIS A 62 -13.98 -23.63 -3.53
N GLN A 63 -13.17 -22.64 -3.93
CA GLN A 63 -11.78 -22.87 -4.30
C GLN A 63 -10.83 -22.79 -3.10
N HIS A 64 -9.88 -23.72 -3.03
CA HIS A 64 -8.75 -23.67 -2.11
C HIS A 64 -7.79 -22.53 -2.51
N LEU A 65 -7.47 -21.65 -1.56
CA LEU A 65 -6.52 -20.56 -1.75
C LEU A 65 -5.07 -21.06 -1.64
N SER A 66 -4.23 -20.70 -2.61
CA SER A 66 -2.78 -20.93 -2.54
C SER A 66 -2.15 -20.13 -1.38
N SER A 67 -1.19 -20.73 -0.67
CA SER A 67 -0.48 -20.10 0.45
C SER A 67 0.18 -18.77 0.07
N ILE A 68 0.64 -18.62 -1.18
CA ILE A 68 1.27 -17.38 -1.66
C ILE A 68 0.25 -16.26 -1.79
N LEU A 69 -0.96 -16.59 -2.28
CA LEU A 69 -2.05 -15.63 -2.35
C LEU A 69 -2.49 -15.18 -0.94
N VAL A 70 -2.51 -16.10 0.03
CA VAL A 70 -2.78 -15.76 1.43
C VAL A 70 -1.70 -14.81 1.96
N GLY A 71 -0.43 -15.11 1.73
CA GLY A 71 0.69 -14.24 2.11
C GLY A 71 0.60 -12.83 1.49
N HIS A 72 0.29 -12.76 0.19
CA HIS A 72 0.12 -11.48 -0.51
C HIS A 72 -1.02 -10.64 0.10
N VAL A 73 -2.17 -11.28 0.39
CA VAL A 73 -3.32 -10.60 0.99
C VAL A 73 -2.99 -10.12 2.41
N LEU A 74 -2.35 -10.94 3.23
CA LEU A 74 -1.98 -10.58 4.61
C LEU A 74 -1.00 -9.41 4.63
N THR A 75 0.09 -9.49 3.85
CA THR A 75 1.11 -8.43 3.80
C THR A 75 0.54 -7.10 3.28
N SER A 76 -0.31 -7.14 2.25
CA SER A 76 -0.97 -5.95 1.71
C SER A 76 -1.99 -5.35 2.69
N SER A 77 -2.72 -6.20 3.43
CA SER A 77 -3.68 -5.74 4.44
C SER A 77 -2.98 -5.06 5.61
N ILE A 78 -1.86 -5.62 6.10
CA ILE A 78 -1.05 -5.00 7.15
C ILE A 78 -0.49 -3.65 6.68
N ALA A 79 0.00 -3.55 5.44
CA ALA A 79 0.49 -2.29 4.89
C ALA A 79 -0.59 -1.20 4.93
N ILE A 80 -1.81 -1.49 4.49
CA ILE A 80 -2.94 -0.55 4.53
C ILE A 80 -3.29 -0.14 5.96
N VAL A 81 -3.38 -1.11 6.87
CA VAL A 81 -3.68 -0.83 8.29
C VAL A 81 -2.63 0.09 8.90
N LEU A 82 -1.35 -0.04 8.52
CA LEU A 82 -0.28 0.86 8.96
C LEU A 82 -0.29 2.22 8.24
N TYR A 83 -0.78 2.29 7.01
CA TYR A 83 -0.90 3.56 6.29
C TYR A 83 -1.99 4.47 6.85
N ILE A 84 -3.07 3.93 7.41
CA ILE A 84 -4.14 4.74 8.04
C ILE A 84 -3.59 5.65 9.16
N PRO A 85 -2.97 5.14 10.25
CA PRO A 85 -2.39 5.97 11.28
C PRO A 85 -1.23 6.82 10.75
N SER A 86 -0.49 6.36 9.73
CA SER A 86 0.54 7.16 9.06
C SER A 86 -0.05 8.41 8.40
N LEU A 87 -1.19 8.31 7.72
CA LEU A 87 -1.86 9.45 7.12
C LEU A 87 -2.38 10.43 8.19
N LEU A 88 -2.94 9.91 9.28
CA LEU A 88 -3.42 10.75 10.39
C LEU A 88 -2.28 11.55 11.04
N LEU A 89 -1.18 10.88 11.38
CA LEU A 89 0.02 11.54 11.92
C LEU A 89 0.66 12.48 10.90
N GLY A 90 0.73 12.06 9.62
CA GLY A 90 1.26 12.89 8.54
C GLY A 90 0.48 14.18 8.36
N TYR A 91 -0.85 14.13 8.48
CA TYR A 91 -1.72 15.30 8.43
C TYR A 91 -1.51 16.24 9.63
N GLN A 92 -1.38 15.69 10.84
CA GLN A 92 -1.07 16.47 12.04
C GLN A 92 0.30 17.15 11.90
N ILE A 93 1.32 16.43 11.47
CA ILE A 93 2.67 16.96 11.19
C ILE A 93 2.61 18.04 10.10
N PHE A 94 1.76 17.88 9.08
CA PHE A 94 1.58 18.86 8.02
C PHE A 94 0.98 20.18 8.56
N ARG A 95 -0.08 20.09 9.36
CA ARG A 95 -0.78 21.25 9.94
C ARG A 95 -0.03 21.95 11.06
N HIS A 96 0.75 21.23 11.85
CA HIS A 96 1.46 21.76 13.01
C HIS A 96 2.96 21.44 12.89
N PRO A 97 3.72 22.29 12.17
CA PRO A 97 5.15 22.09 11.93
C PRO A 97 5.97 22.03 13.22
N ASP A 98 5.57 22.80 14.23
CA ASP A 98 6.33 22.97 15.47
C ASP A 98 6.28 21.73 16.36
N THR A 99 5.17 21.00 16.35
CA THR A 99 5.02 19.69 17.01
C THR A 99 5.68 18.54 16.24
N SER A 100 6.21 18.78 15.03
CA SER A 100 6.74 17.71 14.16
C SER A 100 7.99 17.01 14.69
N VAL A 101 8.71 17.61 15.64
CA VAL A 101 9.95 17.05 16.19
C VAL A 101 9.66 15.82 17.06
N GLU A 102 8.58 15.85 17.84
CA GLU A 102 8.23 14.77 18.77
C GLU A 102 7.69 13.53 18.03
N PHE A 103 6.87 13.72 17.00
CA PHE A 103 6.25 12.61 16.26
C PHE A 103 7.15 11.97 15.20
N LYS A 104 8.24 12.66 14.80
CA LYS A 104 9.12 12.27 13.68
C LYS A 104 9.67 10.83 13.74
N PRO A 105 10.26 10.34 14.84
CA PRO A 105 10.87 9.01 14.85
C PRO A 105 9.82 7.89 14.74
N GLY A 106 8.70 8.02 15.45
CA GLY A 106 7.60 7.05 15.39
C GLY A 106 6.91 7.03 14.03
N TYR A 107 6.61 8.21 13.47
CA TYR A 107 6.04 8.37 12.14
C TYR A 107 6.90 7.73 11.06
N LEU A 108 8.20 8.02 11.05
CA LEU A 108 9.11 7.46 10.04
C LEU A 108 9.20 5.94 10.14
N LYS A 109 9.35 5.39 11.36
CA LYS A 109 9.38 3.94 11.57
C LYS A 109 8.12 3.27 11.05
N MET A 110 6.95 3.88 11.29
CA MET A 110 5.67 3.34 10.83
C MET A 110 5.56 3.35 9.30
N ILE A 111 5.96 4.44 8.63
CA ILE A 111 5.93 4.49 7.16
C ILE A 111 6.90 3.48 6.55
N TYR A 112 8.13 3.38 7.05
CA TYR A 112 9.09 2.42 6.52
C TYR A 112 8.61 0.98 6.73
N THR A 113 7.99 0.69 7.88
CA THR A 113 7.38 -0.62 8.13
C THR A 113 6.24 -0.90 7.15
N ALA A 114 5.32 0.05 6.96
CA ALA A 114 4.21 -0.07 6.00
C ALA A 114 4.73 -0.29 4.57
N PHE A 115 5.74 0.48 4.17
CA PHE A 115 6.37 0.36 2.86
C PHE A 115 7.08 -0.99 2.68
N ALA A 116 7.76 -1.51 3.71
CA ALA A 116 8.38 -2.83 3.65
C ALA A 116 7.33 -3.95 3.44
N PHE A 117 6.22 -3.92 4.19
CA PHE A 117 5.10 -4.84 3.95
C PHE A 117 4.54 -4.70 2.53
N ARG A 118 4.47 -3.46 2.02
CA ARG A 118 4.01 -3.19 0.66
C ARG A 118 4.96 -3.77 -0.40
N THR A 119 6.27 -3.65 -0.20
CA THR A 119 7.28 -4.25 -1.08
C THR A 119 7.17 -5.76 -1.09
N VAL A 120 7.03 -6.39 0.08
CA VAL A 120 6.82 -7.85 0.17
C VAL A 120 5.53 -8.26 -0.54
N GLY A 121 4.44 -7.53 -0.32
CA GLY A 121 3.17 -7.76 -1.01
C GLY A 121 3.33 -7.69 -2.54
N LEU A 122 4.04 -6.68 -3.05
CA LEU A 122 4.32 -6.55 -4.49
C LEU A 122 5.14 -7.73 -5.02
N ILE A 123 6.18 -8.16 -4.30
CA ILE A 123 6.99 -9.33 -4.68
C ILE A 123 6.12 -10.59 -4.75
N LEU A 124 5.26 -10.82 -3.75
CA LEU A 124 4.36 -11.97 -3.72
C LEU A 124 3.33 -11.92 -4.87
N MET A 125 2.83 -10.73 -5.23
CA MET A 125 1.95 -10.55 -6.38
C MET A 125 2.63 -11.03 -7.67
N PHE A 126 3.91 -10.68 -7.88
CA PHE A 126 4.65 -11.15 -9.05
C PHE A 126 4.99 -12.64 -8.97
N ALA A 127 5.31 -13.16 -7.78
CA ALA A 127 5.58 -14.59 -7.58
C ALA A 127 4.39 -15.47 -7.98
N MET A 128 3.15 -14.99 -7.76
CA MET A 128 1.94 -15.69 -8.18
C MET A 128 1.81 -15.89 -9.70
N PHE A 129 2.54 -15.13 -10.53
CA PHE A 129 2.50 -15.31 -11.98
C PHE A 129 3.40 -16.44 -12.51
N TYR A 130 4.33 -16.93 -11.68
CA TYR A 130 5.28 -17.96 -12.05
C TYR A 130 4.87 -19.37 -11.60
N ILE A 131 3.70 -19.49 -10.99
CA ILE A 131 3.11 -20.72 -10.46
C ILE A 131 1.78 -20.95 -11.15
#